data_AF-A0AAD6IZL6-F1
#
_entry.id   AF-A0AAD6IZL6-F1
#
_cell.length_a   1.000
_cell.length_b   1.000
_cell.length_c   1.000
_cell.angle_alpha   90.00
_cell.angle_beta   90.00
_cell.angle_gamma   90.00
#
_symmetry.space_group_name_H-M   'P 1'
#
loop_
_entity.id
_entity.type
_entity.pdbx_description
1 polymer ?
#
loop_
_entity_poly.entity_id
_entity_poly.type
_entity_poly.pdbx_seq_one_letter_code
_entity_poly.pdbx_strand_id
1 'polypeptide(L)'
;MLLQRFLPLHVHRYHNWYYIKPHNMGRLTYVNRKITGVKLAQSIQRDIQKRIPKVGEDKKLAAVQRDPAVEIDASGRQLGPEGIALVCDSLWELGRTKLSRVEEINLSGNDLTAACLRPLRRALSVCPELRDLDLSNNRIEITTPEDMKEWGYFLEGFANLKCLRRFDLSHNPLGDIAVEIMFRTYAFEKEINIPCDFQSVKKMDPFDESLDANGSVESFDFHPVGGHMNQNHPPIGHAINGVYMIEGQRKESVATISTQSTGPLSSSPASSMDPPHDLADIHGLRGISYIVLSDINATDLAAVWLSYIITAHPLPSELQPHLPPLKEGPFAATLRKYDALPNCRGIILTENPRVTHVGERALKEAESRRDENVAPFEALLRNGQGRRRSSAISDTLPEDGLHQRDSNRRNSVQDEGHGPQTAKNRRALLQEERYSLSRTRAKIQLNALREKGVQASLLWARVMRMVVVSRAILLDYSGPITIDGDEPTLQLKSSGRVSIDGNFKLTPEASPTVKGTLLKKMSEICLGPADIPKRTTASTEPPRKLPGGLPVEIWMEIIILAEDGDGLTTRSQRLNIFHWARSRTAISNGLEYLAESTETQARRVIAKVNGLAYEV
;
A
#
# COMPACT_ATOMS: atom_id res chain seq x y z
N MET A 1 -48.61 -84.96 -16.92
CA MET A 1 -47.49 -85.63 -17.61
C MET A 1 -47.32 -85.00 -19.00
N LEU A 2 -46.09 -84.59 -19.33
CA LEU A 2 -45.62 -84.05 -20.62
C LEU A 2 -46.26 -82.75 -21.14
N LEU A 3 -45.54 -81.64 -21.06
CA LEU A 3 -45.52 -80.64 -22.14
C LEU A 3 -44.27 -79.74 -22.11
N GLN A 4 -43.85 -79.39 -23.33
CA GLN A 4 -42.61 -78.77 -23.79
C GLN A 4 -42.20 -77.46 -23.10
N ARG A 5 -40.89 -77.30 -22.88
CA ARG A 5 -40.22 -76.03 -22.57
C ARG A 5 -39.84 -75.30 -23.85
N PHE A 6 -40.34 -74.07 -24.00
CA PHE A 6 -39.87 -73.08 -24.97
C PHE A 6 -38.73 -72.24 -24.37
N LEU A 7 -37.73 -71.96 -25.22
CA LEU A 7 -36.62 -71.03 -25.02
C LEU A 7 -37.08 -69.57 -24.87
N PRO A 8 -36.25 -68.70 -24.25
CA PRO A 8 -36.12 -67.32 -24.70
C PRO A 8 -34.69 -67.00 -25.16
N LEU A 9 -34.60 -66.46 -26.37
CA LEU A 9 -33.42 -65.87 -26.98
C LEU A 9 -32.95 -64.65 -26.18
N HIS A 10 -31.71 -64.71 -25.68
CA HIS A 10 -30.99 -63.55 -25.14
C HIS A 10 -30.42 -62.70 -26.28
N VAL A 11 -30.84 -61.45 -26.33
CA VAL A 11 -30.29 -60.40 -27.20
C VAL A 11 -28.98 -59.89 -26.58
N HIS A 12 -27.83 -60.26 -27.15
CA HIS A 12 -26.55 -59.64 -26.81
C HIS A 12 -26.43 -58.26 -27.50
N ARG A 13 -26.69 -57.18 -26.75
CA ARG A 13 -26.15 -55.85 -27.03
C ARG A 13 -24.76 -55.74 -26.42
N TYR A 14 -23.72 -55.81 -27.25
CA TYR A 14 -22.41 -55.26 -26.89
C TYR A 14 -22.36 -53.79 -27.31
N HIS A 15 -22.76 -52.90 -26.42
CA HIS A 15 -22.38 -51.49 -26.47
C HIS A 15 -21.14 -51.33 -25.57
N ASN A 16 -19.97 -51.54 -26.17
CA ASN A 16 -18.70 -51.16 -25.55
C ASN A 16 -18.48 -49.66 -25.77
N TRP A 17 -19.17 -48.84 -24.99
CA TRP A 17 -18.82 -47.43 -24.86
C TRP A 17 -17.59 -47.34 -23.95
N TYR A 18 -16.43 -47.15 -24.56
CA TYR A 18 -15.30 -46.57 -23.83
C TYR A 18 -15.73 -45.17 -23.36
N TYR A 19 -16.09 -45.06 -22.09
CA TYR A 19 -16.09 -43.80 -21.36
C TYR A 19 -14.63 -43.30 -21.34
N ILE A 20 -14.22 -42.61 -22.40
CA ILE A 20 -13.07 -41.71 -22.36
C ILE A 20 -13.52 -40.59 -21.42
N LYS A 21 -13.12 -40.67 -20.15
CA LYS A 21 -13.23 -39.52 -19.24
C LYS A 21 -12.65 -38.31 -20.00
N PRO A 22 -13.40 -37.21 -20.18
CA PRO A 22 -12.80 -36.00 -20.70
C PRO A 22 -11.72 -35.61 -19.69
N HIS A 23 -10.46 -35.77 -20.07
CA HIS A 23 -9.37 -35.18 -19.31
C HIS A 23 -9.64 -33.68 -19.32
N ASN A 24 -9.97 -33.17 -18.14
CA ASN A 24 -10.08 -31.74 -17.87
C ASN A 24 -8.72 -31.15 -18.20
N MET A 25 -8.54 -30.62 -19.41
CA MET A 25 -7.23 -30.14 -19.87
C MET A 25 -6.82 -28.92 -19.05
N GLY A 26 -7.81 -28.21 -18.49
CA GLY A 26 -7.74 -27.02 -17.65
C GLY A 26 -6.65 -27.00 -16.58
N ARG A 27 -6.49 -28.09 -15.84
CA ARG A 27 -5.65 -28.12 -14.64
C ARG A 27 -4.33 -28.85 -14.85
N LEU A 28 -3.23 -28.12 -14.66
CA LEU A 28 -1.85 -28.58 -14.79
C LEU A 28 -1.23 -28.74 -13.39
N THR A 29 -1.40 -29.91 -12.79
CA THR A 29 -0.84 -30.21 -11.46
C THR A 29 0.44 -31.05 -11.53
N TYR A 30 1.48 -30.60 -10.82
CA TYR A 30 2.81 -31.21 -10.81
C TYR A 30 3.24 -31.72 -9.42
N VAL A 31 2.40 -31.54 -8.40
CA VAL A 31 2.64 -31.91 -6.98
C VAL A 31 2.93 -33.40 -6.76
N ASN A 32 2.48 -34.27 -7.65
CA ASN A 32 2.77 -35.71 -7.55
C ASN A 32 3.96 -36.17 -8.40
N ARG A 33 4.57 -35.28 -9.19
CA ARG A 33 5.65 -35.65 -10.10
C ARG A 33 7.00 -35.62 -9.39
N LYS A 34 7.84 -36.64 -9.61
CA LYS A 34 9.19 -36.72 -9.02
C LYS A 34 10.20 -35.73 -9.63
N ILE A 35 9.85 -35.04 -10.72
CA ILE A 35 10.71 -34.06 -11.37
C ILE A 35 10.63 -32.71 -10.64
N THR A 36 11.78 -32.05 -10.50
CA THR A 36 11.95 -30.76 -9.81
C THR A 36 12.82 -29.81 -10.65
N GLY A 37 12.91 -28.55 -10.23
CA GLY A 37 13.79 -27.54 -10.82
C GLY A 37 13.53 -27.27 -12.29
N VAL A 38 14.58 -26.93 -13.03
CA VAL A 38 14.53 -26.54 -14.45
C VAL A 38 13.92 -27.63 -15.33
N LYS A 39 14.16 -28.91 -15.03
CA LYS A 39 13.57 -30.03 -15.80
C LYS A 39 12.04 -30.06 -15.68
N LEU A 40 11.51 -29.77 -14.50
CA LEU A 40 10.08 -29.58 -14.32
C LEU A 40 9.60 -28.34 -15.08
N ALA A 41 10.30 -27.22 -14.97
CA ALA A 41 9.95 -26.00 -15.70
C ALA A 41 9.83 -26.24 -17.21
N GLN A 42 10.76 -26.99 -17.81
CA GLN A 42 10.69 -27.42 -19.22
C GLN A 42 9.50 -28.33 -19.51
N SER A 43 9.07 -29.16 -18.55
CA SER A 43 7.83 -29.92 -18.69
C SER A 43 6.61 -29.01 -18.67
N ILE A 44 6.56 -28.04 -17.76
CA ILE A 44 5.47 -27.05 -17.66
C ILE A 44 5.40 -26.23 -18.95
N GLN A 45 6.54 -25.73 -19.43
CA GLN A 45 6.67 -25.01 -20.70
C GLN A 45 6.09 -25.83 -21.86
N ARG A 46 6.48 -27.11 -22.00
CA ARG A 46 5.94 -27.98 -23.06
C ARG A 46 4.43 -28.17 -22.93
N ASP A 47 3.92 -28.34 -21.72
CA ASP A 47 2.49 -28.52 -21.48
C ASP A 47 1.69 -27.22 -21.75
N ILE A 48 2.27 -26.05 -21.47
CA ILE A 48 1.72 -24.73 -21.87
C ILE A 48 1.76 -24.56 -23.39
N GLN A 49 2.88 -24.88 -24.05
CA GLN A 49 3.03 -24.76 -25.51
C GLN A 49 2.06 -25.68 -26.27
N LYS A 50 1.71 -26.85 -25.71
CA LYS A 50 0.65 -27.71 -26.24
C LYS A 50 -0.73 -27.05 -26.26
N ARG A 51 -0.93 -25.93 -25.56
CA ARG A 51 -2.19 -25.17 -25.59
C ARG A 51 -2.18 -24.01 -26.58
N ILE A 52 -1.03 -23.69 -27.18
CA ILE A 52 -0.93 -22.64 -28.19
C ILE A 52 -1.21 -23.29 -29.56
N PRO A 53 -2.38 -23.05 -30.20
CA PRO A 53 -2.65 -23.61 -31.51
C PRO A 53 -1.79 -22.93 -32.58
N LYS A 54 -1.21 -23.75 -33.47
CA LYS A 54 -0.51 -23.25 -34.65
C LYS A 54 -1.51 -23.02 -35.79
N VAL A 55 -1.13 -22.20 -36.76
CA VAL A 55 -1.94 -21.96 -37.98
C VAL A 55 -2.26 -23.30 -38.65
N GLY A 56 -3.55 -23.57 -38.87
CA GLY A 56 -4.06 -24.82 -39.46
C GLY A 56 -4.39 -25.95 -38.45
N GLU A 57 -4.21 -25.74 -37.14
CA GLU A 57 -4.59 -26.72 -36.10
C GLU A 57 -6.03 -26.51 -35.58
N ASP A 58 -7.03 -26.53 -36.46
CA ASP A 58 -8.44 -26.19 -36.13
C ASP A 58 -9.03 -27.03 -34.99
N LYS A 59 -8.69 -28.32 -34.94
CA LYS A 59 -9.14 -29.23 -33.87
C LYS A 59 -8.63 -28.78 -32.49
N LYS A 60 -7.41 -28.26 -32.44
CA LYS A 60 -6.77 -27.80 -31.20
C LYS A 60 -7.30 -26.43 -30.79
N LEU A 61 -7.51 -25.54 -31.76
CA LEU A 61 -8.20 -24.27 -31.53
C LEU A 61 -9.59 -24.51 -30.93
N ALA A 62 -10.38 -25.42 -31.51
CA ALA A 62 -11.69 -25.80 -30.98
C ALA A 62 -11.60 -26.42 -29.57
N ALA A 63 -10.55 -27.19 -29.28
CA ALA A 63 -10.33 -27.76 -27.95
C ALA A 63 -10.02 -26.68 -26.90
N VAL A 64 -9.16 -25.70 -27.24
CA VAL A 64 -8.84 -24.57 -26.36
C VAL A 64 -10.06 -23.67 -26.15
N GLN A 65 -10.89 -23.46 -27.18
CA GLN A 65 -12.14 -22.71 -27.03
C GLN A 65 -13.17 -23.40 -26.13
N ARG A 66 -13.17 -24.75 -26.10
CA ARG A 66 -14.03 -25.52 -25.19
C ARG A 66 -13.55 -25.48 -23.75
N ASP A 67 -12.24 -25.49 -23.53
CA ASP A 67 -11.61 -25.46 -22.20
C ASP A 67 -10.48 -24.41 -22.16
N PRO A 68 -10.85 -23.11 -22.10
CA PRO A 68 -9.87 -22.03 -22.16
C PRO A 68 -9.15 -21.80 -20.83
N ALA A 69 -9.66 -22.35 -19.72
CA ALA A 69 -9.10 -22.12 -18.40
C ALA A 69 -7.73 -22.83 -18.25
N VAL A 70 -6.82 -22.18 -17.54
CA VAL A 70 -5.51 -22.71 -17.19
C VAL A 70 -5.26 -22.48 -15.71
N GLU A 71 -5.10 -23.57 -14.99
CA GLU A 71 -4.74 -23.60 -13.56
C GLU A 71 -3.40 -24.32 -13.45
N ILE A 72 -2.41 -23.70 -12.80
CA ILE A 72 -1.07 -24.28 -12.62
C ILE A 72 -0.82 -24.50 -11.14
N ASP A 73 -0.47 -25.74 -10.79
CA ASP A 73 -0.01 -26.08 -9.45
C ASP A 73 1.35 -26.77 -9.52
N ALA A 74 2.38 -25.99 -9.23
CA ALA A 74 3.77 -26.43 -9.14
C ALA A 74 4.33 -26.24 -7.72
N SER A 75 3.48 -26.38 -6.70
CA SER A 75 3.88 -26.21 -5.30
C SER A 75 4.94 -27.22 -4.85
N GLY A 76 5.96 -26.77 -4.12
CA GLY A 76 6.98 -27.61 -3.51
C GLY A 76 7.99 -28.23 -4.47
N ARG A 77 8.17 -27.71 -5.69
CA ARG A 77 8.98 -28.39 -6.73
C ARG A 77 10.35 -27.76 -7.00
N GLN A 78 10.82 -26.87 -6.13
CA GLN A 78 12.16 -26.27 -6.19
C GLN A 78 12.48 -25.65 -7.56
N LEU A 79 11.52 -24.94 -8.16
CA LEU A 79 11.71 -24.35 -9.50
C LEU A 79 12.94 -23.43 -9.55
N GLY A 80 13.17 -22.66 -8.48
CA GLY A 80 14.23 -21.65 -8.40
C GLY A 80 14.06 -20.52 -9.42
N PRO A 81 14.99 -19.53 -9.42
CA PRO A 81 14.92 -18.36 -10.31
C PRO A 81 14.97 -18.69 -11.81
N GLU A 82 15.77 -19.69 -12.20
CA GLU A 82 15.89 -20.10 -13.60
C GLU A 82 14.64 -20.83 -14.10
N GLY A 83 14.11 -21.75 -13.29
CA GLY A 83 12.93 -22.52 -13.65
C GLY A 83 11.68 -21.64 -13.74
N ILE A 84 11.50 -20.70 -12.81
CA ILE A 84 10.35 -19.81 -12.85
C ILE A 84 10.39 -18.89 -14.08
N ALA A 85 11.57 -18.42 -14.50
CA ALA A 85 11.69 -17.59 -15.69
C ALA A 85 11.15 -18.31 -16.94
N LEU A 86 11.49 -19.59 -17.13
CA LEU A 86 10.97 -20.41 -18.23
C LEU A 86 9.44 -20.58 -18.19
N VAL A 87 8.88 -20.78 -16.99
CA VAL A 87 7.43 -20.90 -16.80
C VAL A 87 6.75 -19.57 -17.12
N CYS A 88 7.27 -18.45 -16.61
CA CYS A 88 6.76 -17.11 -16.86
C CYS A 88 6.81 -16.71 -18.34
N ASP A 89 7.91 -17.01 -19.04
CA ASP A 89 8.00 -16.74 -20.48
C ASP A 89 6.95 -17.54 -21.27
N SER A 90 6.72 -18.80 -20.89
CA SER A 90 5.68 -19.64 -21.51
C SER A 90 4.27 -19.13 -21.22
N LEU A 91 4.01 -18.67 -19.99
CA LEU A 91 2.75 -18.03 -19.61
C LEU A 91 2.52 -16.72 -20.39
N TRP A 92 3.58 -15.94 -20.59
CA TRP A 92 3.51 -14.72 -21.37
C TRP A 92 3.16 -15.00 -22.83
N GLU A 93 3.81 -15.99 -23.45
CA GLU A 93 3.48 -16.46 -24.81
C GLU A 93 2.02 -16.93 -24.91
N LEU A 94 1.56 -17.72 -23.93
CA LEU A 94 0.18 -18.20 -23.87
C LEU A 94 -0.82 -17.04 -23.76
N GLY A 95 -0.62 -16.12 -22.82
CA GLY A 95 -1.52 -14.99 -22.58
C GLY A 95 -1.64 -14.06 -23.79
N ARG A 96 -0.56 -13.89 -24.56
CA ARG A 96 -0.58 -13.11 -25.81
C ARG A 96 -1.52 -13.66 -26.87
N THR A 97 -1.82 -14.97 -26.84
CA THR A 97 -2.77 -15.57 -27.78
C THR A 97 -4.21 -15.10 -27.52
N LYS A 98 -4.54 -14.71 -26.28
CA LYS A 98 -5.90 -14.42 -25.80
C LYS A 98 -6.90 -15.59 -25.98
N LEU A 99 -6.40 -16.80 -26.25
CA LEU A 99 -7.23 -18.00 -26.44
C LEU A 99 -7.42 -18.77 -25.13
N SER A 100 -6.47 -18.64 -24.21
CA SER A 100 -6.52 -19.25 -22.88
C SER A 100 -6.53 -18.18 -21.79
N ARG A 101 -7.17 -18.50 -20.67
CA ARG A 101 -7.29 -17.64 -19.49
C ARG A 101 -6.63 -18.33 -18.32
N VAL A 102 -5.56 -17.74 -17.80
CA VAL A 102 -4.89 -18.25 -16.61
C VAL A 102 -5.71 -17.78 -15.40
N GLU A 103 -6.33 -18.73 -14.70
CA GLU A 103 -7.23 -18.47 -13.56
C GLU A 103 -6.51 -18.68 -12.22
N GLU A 104 -5.57 -19.62 -12.11
CA GLU A 104 -4.87 -19.94 -10.84
C GLU A 104 -3.38 -20.25 -11.08
N ILE A 105 -2.50 -19.67 -10.25
CA ILE A 105 -1.06 -19.94 -10.23
C ILE A 105 -0.62 -20.23 -8.79
N ASN A 106 -0.27 -21.49 -8.51
CA ASN A 106 0.34 -21.89 -7.25
C ASN A 106 1.82 -22.25 -7.44
N LEU A 107 2.69 -21.41 -6.87
CA LEU A 107 4.14 -21.50 -6.89
C LEU A 107 4.73 -21.55 -5.48
N SER A 108 3.94 -21.95 -4.49
CA SER A 108 4.41 -22.05 -3.12
C SER A 108 5.57 -23.05 -2.97
N GLY A 109 6.52 -22.82 -2.07
CA GLY A 109 7.56 -23.84 -1.77
C GLY A 109 8.58 -24.07 -2.90
N ASN A 110 8.98 -23.05 -3.67
CA ASN A 110 9.80 -23.21 -4.87
C ASN A 110 11.18 -22.55 -4.81
N ASP A 111 11.64 -22.13 -3.62
CA ASP A 111 12.91 -21.43 -3.43
C ASP A 111 13.04 -20.17 -4.32
N LEU A 112 11.91 -19.48 -4.56
CA LEU A 112 11.91 -18.25 -5.35
C LEU A 112 12.53 -17.09 -4.56
N THR A 113 13.31 -16.25 -5.22
CA THR A 113 13.94 -15.05 -4.66
C THR A 113 13.44 -13.79 -5.37
N ALA A 114 13.87 -12.59 -4.97
CA ALA A 114 13.50 -11.34 -5.64
C ALA A 114 13.77 -11.33 -7.16
N ALA A 115 14.70 -12.15 -7.66
CA ALA A 115 14.95 -12.34 -9.09
C ALA A 115 13.73 -12.84 -9.88
N CYS A 116 12.74 -13.49 -9.25
CA CYS A 116 11.52 -13.95 -9.92
C CYS A 116 10.50 -12.83 -10.18
N LEU A 117 10.62 -11.68 -9.52
CA LEU A 117 9.64 -10.59 -9.58
C LEU A 117 9.49 -10.02 -11.00
N ARG A 118 10.61 -9.84 -11.72
CA ARG A 118 10.61 -9.35 -13.09
C ARG A 118 9.91 -10.31 -14.08
N PRO A 119 10.28 -11.61 -14.15
CA PRO A 119 9.54 -12.59 -14.96
C PRO A 119 8.05 -12.71 -14.58
N LEU A 120 7.74 -12.74 -13.27
CA LEU A 120 6.35 -12.83 -12.80
C LEU A 120 5.52 -11.63 -13.25
N ARG A 121 6.00 -10.41 -13.02
CA ARG A 121 5.36 -9.17 -13.50
C ARG A 121 5.04 -9.25 -14.99
N ARG A 122 6.00 -9.68 -15.80
CA ARG A 122 5.83 -9.83 -17.25
C ARG A 122 4.72 -10.83 -17.58
N ALA A 123 4.71 -11.99 -16.94
CA ALA A 123 3.67 -13.00 -17.15
C ALA A 123 2.28 -12.49 -16.71
N LEU A 124 2.19 -11.90 -15.52
CA LEU A 124 0.94 -11.38 -14.95
C LEU A 124 0.32 -10.27 -15.81
N SER A 125 1.14 -9.47 -16.52
CA SER A 125 0.65 -8.40 -17.41
C SER A 125 -0.28 -8.90 -18.54
N VAL A 126 -0.26 -10.19 -18.86
CA VAL A 126 -1.13 -10.82 -19.86
C VAL A 126 -2.12 -11.82 -19.25
N CYS A 127 -2.32 -11.80 -17.92
CA CYS A 127 -3.23 -12.68 -17.19
C CYS A 127 -4.29 -11.89 -16.39
N PRO A 128 -5.12 -11.04 -17.03
CA PRO A 128 -6.10 -10.20 -16.31
C PRO A 128 -7.19 -10.99 -15.57
N GLU A 129 -7.41 -12.25 -15.97
CA GLU A 129 -8.40 -13.18 -15.44
C GLU A 129 -7.90 -13.99 -14.23
N LEU A 130 -6.67 -13.74 -13.77
CA LEU A 130 -6.08 -14.45 -12.64
C LEU A 130 -6.90 -14.21 -11.37
N ARG A 131 -7.22 -15.29 -10.67
CA ARG A 131 -8.06 -15.33 -9.46
C ARG A 131 -7.26 -15.71 -8.21
N ASP A 132 -6.22 -16.52 -8.37
CA ASP A 132 -5.36 -16.97 -7.29
C ASP A 132 -3.89 -16.84 -7.67
N LEU A 133 -3.10 -16.18 -6.81
CA LEU A 133 -1.65 -16.14 -6.88
C LEU A 133 -1.05 -16.55 -5.53
N ASP A 134 -0.44 -17.72 -5.48
CA ASP A 134 0.22 -18.24 -4.29
C ASP A 134 1.74 -18.27 -4.48
N LEU A 135 2.43 -17.37 -3.77
CA LEU A 135 3.88 -17.27 -3.70
C LEU A 135 4.41 -17.63 -2.31
N SER A 136 3.62 -18.28 -1.47
CA SER A 136 4.00 -18.59 -0.08
C SER A 136 5.17 -19.57 0.03
N ASN A 137 5.83 -19.63 1.19
CA ASN A 137 6.92 -20.58 1.46
C ASN A 137 8.07 -20.48 0.46
N ASN A 138 8.50 -19.25 0.15
CA ASN A 138 9.62 -18.98 -0.74
C ASN A 138 10.71 -18.20 0.02
N ARG A 139 11.66 -17.61 -0.70
CA ARG A 139 12.79 -16.85 -0.15
C ARG A 139 12.85 -15.45 -0.76
N ILE A 140 11.68 -14.84 -0.98
CA ILE A 140 11.59 -13.49 -1.52
C ILE A 140 11.98 -12.53 -0.39
N GLU A 141 13.19 -12.00 -0.50
CA GLU A 141 13.77 -11.02 0.43
C GLU A 141 14.07 -9.74 -0.36
N ILE A 142 13.68 -8.58 0.16
CA ILE A 142 13.89 -7.28 -0.50
C ILE A 142 15.00 -6.54 0.25
N THR A 143 16.23 -6.66 -0.23
CA THR A 143 17.41 -6.11 0.46
C THR A 143 18.15 -5.06 -0.35
N THR A 144 18.28 -5.27 -1.66
CA THR A 144 19.03 -4.36 -2.54
C THR A 144 18.12 -3.29 -3.14
N PRO A 145 18.68 -2.14 -3.56
CA PRO A 145 17.90 -1.12 -4.28
C PRO A 145 17.23 -1.65 -5.57
N GLU A 146 17.86 -2.61 -6.25
CA GLU A 146 17.26 -3.26 -7.43
C GLU A 146 16.06 -4.14 -7.02
N ASP A 147 16.16 -4.90 -5.92
CA ASP A 147 15.03 -5.68 -5.40
C ASP A 147 13.86 -4.77 -5.03
N MET A 148 14.13 -3.64 -4.37
CA MET A 148 13.10 -2.65 -4.01
C MET A 148 12.36 -2.12 -5.24
N LYS A 149 13.11 -1.83 -6.31
CA LYS A 149 12.57 -1.36 -7.58
C LYS A 149 11.73 -2.44 -8.27
N GLU A 150 12.23 -3.67 -8.36
CA GLU A 150 11.50 -4.78 -8.97
C GLU A 150 10.27 -5.19 -8.15
N TRP A 151 10.32 -5.06 -6.83
CA TRP A 151 9.17 -5.24 -5.95
C TRP A 151 8.08 -4.21 -6.20
N GLY A 152 8.44 -2.92 -6.23
CA GLY A 152 7.49 -1.85 -6.57
C GLY A 152 6.85 -2.07 -7.94
N TYR A 153 7.64 -2.37 -8.96
CA TYR A 153 7.12 -2.66 -10.29
C TYR A 153 6.26 -3.92 -10.36
N PHE A 154 6.61 -4.95 -9.60
CA PHE A 154 5.82 -6.17 -9.54
C PHE A 154 4.42 -5.87 -9.00
N LEU A 155 4.33 -5.09 -7.92
CA LEU A 155 3.06 -4.64 -7.33
C LEU A 155 2.28 -3.72 -8.26
N GLU A 156 2.92 -2.75 -8.93
CA GLU A 156 2.28 -1.90 -9.94
C GLU A 156 1.67 -2.71 -11.10
N GLY A 157 2.24 -3.88 -11.40
CA GLY A 157 1.71 -4.81 -12.40
C GLY A 157 0.29 -5.32 -12.09
N PHE A 158 -0.16 -5.21 -10.83
CA PHE A 158 -1.47 -5.65 -10.38
C PHE A 158 -2.60 -4.73 -10.89
N ALA A 159 -2.29 -3.52 -11.37
CA ALA A 159 -3.28 -2.59 -11.90
C ALA A 159 -4.15 -3.18 -13.04
N ASN A 160 -3.65 -4.22 -13.72
CA ASN A 160 -4.38 -4.91 -14.80
C ASN A 160 -5.12 -6.18 -14.34
N LEU A 161 -4.94 -6.61 -13.09
CA LEU A 161 -5.58 -7.81 -12.53
C LEU A 161 -6.95 -7.42 -11.99
N LYS A 162 -8.01 -7.89 -12.65
CA LYS A 162 -9.40 -7.51 -12.32
C LYS A 162 -10.17 -8.58 -11.55
N CYS A 163 -9.61 -9.80 -11.52
CA CYS A 163 -10.29 -10.98 -10.98
C CYS A 163 -9.60 -11.56 -9.75
N LEU A 164 -8.48 -10.98 -9.31
CA LEU A 164 -7.62 -11.57 -8.29
C LEU A 164 -8.33 -11.55 -6.94
N ARG A 165 -8.60 -12.73 -6.39
CA ARG A 165 -9.28 -12.92 -5.10
C ARG A 165 -8.30 -13.17 -3.98
N ARG A 166 -7.18 -13.85 -4.24
CA ARG A 166 -6.14 -14.12 -3.24
C ARG A 166 -4.75 -13.80 -3.79
N PHE A 167 -3.98 -13.12 -2.96
CA PHE A 167 -2.55 -12.95 -3.11
C PHE A 167 -1.85 -13.40 -1.84
N ASP A 168 -1.12 -14.52 -1.91
CA ASP A 168 -0.47 -15.14 -0.76
C ASP A 168 1.06 -14.99 -0.83
N LEU A 169 1.63 -14.33 0.17
CA LEU A 169 3.06 -14.09 0.32
C LEU A 169 3.63 -14.73 1.58
N SER A 170 2.85 -15.55 2.28
CA SER A 170 3.21 -16.05 3.61
C SER A 170 4.54 -16.80 3.62
N HIS A 171 5.28 -16.74 4.72
CA HIS A 171 6.60 -17.37 4.87
C HIS A 171 7.60 -16.95 3.79
N ASN A 172 7.70 -15.64 3.55
CA ASN A 172 8.77 -15.00 2.77
C ASN A 172 9.40 -13.89 3.62
N PRO A 173 10.72 -13.75 3.69
CA PRO A 173 11.38 -12.74 4.51
C PRO A 173 11.29 -11.32 3.91
N LEU A 174 10.09 -10.79 3.65
CA LEU A 174 9.88 -9.50 2.99
C LEU A 174 10.41 -8.31 3.80
N GLY A 175 10.18 -8.31 5.11
CA GLY A 175 10.63 -7.26 6.02
C GLY A 175 9.88 -5.92 5.91
N ASP A 176 10.27 -4.94 6.74
CA ASP A 176 9.57 -3.65 6.87
C ASP A 176 9.56 -2.83 5.57
N ILE A 177 10.67 -2.83 4.82
CA ILE A 177 10.83 -2.05 3.59
C ILE A 177 9.91 -2.54 2.48
N ALA A 178 9.75 -3.86 2.32
CA ALA A 178 8.83 -4.41 1.33
C ALA A 178 7.37 -4.03 1.63
N VAL A 179 7.00 -3.99 2.92
CA VAL A 179 5.67 -3.56 3.36
C VAL A 179 5.48 -2.05 3.19
N GLU A 180 6.53 -1.24 3.42
CA GLU A 180 6.51 0.20 3.12
C GLU A 180 6.26 0.45 1.63
N ILE A 181 6.99 -0.25 0.75
CA ILE A 181 6.81 -0.14 -0.71
C ILE A 181 5.40 -0.60 -1.10
N MET A 182 4.88 -1.66 -0.50
CA MET A 182 3.51 -2.11 -0.73
C MET A 182 2.48 -1.06 -0.32
N PHE A 183 2.64 -0.43 0.84
CA PHE A 183 1.78 0.68 1.25
C PHE A 183 1.90 1.86 0.29
N ARG A 184 3.11 2.22 -0.13
CA ARG A 184 3.34 3.27 -1.12
C ARG A 184 2.60 2.99 -2.43
N THR A 185 2.76 1.79 -3.00
CA THR A 185 2.06 1.40 -4.23
C THR A 185 0.55 1.42 -4.02
N TYR A 186 0.06 0.92 -2.90
CA TYR A 186 -1.36 0.93 -2.54
C TYR A 186 -1.94 2.35 -2.42
N ALA A 187 -1.17 3.28 -1.83
CA ALA A 187 -1.54 4.68 -1.68
C ALA A 187 -1.68 5.37 -3.05
N PHE A 188 -0.70 5.19 -3.94
CA PHE A 188 -0.72 5.81 -5.27
C PHE A 188 -1.62 5.11 -6.29
N GLU A 189 -2.11 3.92 -5.97
CA GLU A 189 -3.08 3.21 -6.80
C GLU A 189 -4.42 3.97 -6.84
N LYS A 190 -5.03 4.02 -8.04
CA LYS A 190 -6.33 4.65 -8.26
C LYS A 190 -7.37 4.04 -7.33
N GLU A 191 -8.23 4.88 -6.77
CA GLU A 191 -9.38 4.40 -6.00
C GLU A 191 -10.29 3.53 -6.88
N ILE A 192 -10.76 2.43 -6.31
CA ILE A 192 -11.72 1.55 -6.98
C ILE A 192 -13.14 2.04 -6.71
N ASN A 193 -13.99 1.96 -7.72
CA ASN A 193 -15.41 2.26 -7.57
C ASN A 193 -16.17 0.96 -7.27
N ILE A 194 -16.70 0.84 -6.05
CA ILE A 194 -17.59 -0.25 -5.65
C ILE A 194 -18.99 0.35 -5.57
N PRO A 195 -19.91 -0.02 -6.49
CA PRO A 195 -21.28 0.42 -6.43
C PRO A 195 -21.91 -0.01 -5.11
N CYS A 196 -22.34 0.94 -4.29
CA CYS A 196 -23.11 0.63 -3.09
C CYS A 196 -24.48 0.07 -3.52
N ASP A 197 -24.69 -1.23 -3.32
CA ASP A 197 -26.01 -1.83 -3.49
C ASP A 197 -26.96 -1.31 -2.39
N PHE A 198 -27.64 -0.21 -2.66
CA PHE A 198 -28.75 0.30 -1.84
C PHE A 198 -30.00 -0.63 -1.89
N GLN A 199 -29.94 -1.77 -2.58
CA GLN A 199 -31.11 -2.58 -2.91
C GLN A 199 -31.62 -3.50 -1.78
N SER A 200 -30.94 -3.61 -0.63
CA SER A 200 -31.46 -4.41 0.49
C SER A 200 -32.17 -3.60 1.58
N VAL A 201 -32.51 -2.33 1.32
CA VAL A 201 -33.52 -1.64 2.14
C VAL A 201 -34.85 -2.28 1.80
N LYS A 202 -35.20 -3.36 2.51
CA LYS A 202 -36.59 -3.83 2.62
C LYS A 202 -37.43 -2.57 2.82
N LYS A 203 -38.34 -2.30 1.88
CA LYS A 203 -39.41 -1.31 2.05
C LYS A 203 -40.03 -1.58 3.42
N MET A 204 -39.66 -0.79 4.43
CA MET A 204 -40.47 -0.69 5.63
C MET A 204 -41.71 0.07 5.21
N ASP A 205 -42.86 -0.50 5.54
CA ASP A 205 -44.16 0.05 5.22
C ASP A 205 -44.26 1.53 5.62
N PRO A 206 -44.80 2.40 4.75
CA PRO A 206 -44.96 3.81 5.05
C PRO A 206 -46.22 4.00 5.91
N PHE A 207 -46.08 3.95 7.23
CA PHE A 207 -47.04 4.48 8.21
C PHE A 207 -46.33 4.66 9.56
N ASP A 208 -45.96 5.87 9.97
CA ASP A 208 -46.86 6.79 10.66
C ASP A 208 -46.11 8.06 11.13
N GLU A 209 -46.83 9.15 10.96
CA GLU A 209 -46.69 10.57 11.27
C GLU A 209 -45.87 10.97 12.52
N SER A 210 -45.10 12.07 12.43
CA SER A 210 -45.46 13.37 13.05
C SER A 210 -44.24 14.26 13.36
N LEU A 211 -44.56 15.56 13.41
CA LEU A 211 -43.72 16.75 13.37
C LEU A 211 -42.78 16.91 14.57
N ASP A 212 -41.62 17.56 14.35
CA ASP A 212 -41.42 18.91 14.93
C ASP A 212 -40.17 19.59 14.38
N ALA A 213 -40.40 20.80 13.88
CA ALA A 213 -39.39 21.76 13.46
C ALA A 213 -38.98 22.63 14.66
N ASN A 214 -37.67 22.78 14.89
CA ASN A 214 -36.98 24.05 15.15
C ASN A 214 -35.64 23.81 15.85
N GLY A 215 -34.58 24.37 15.29
CA GLY A 215 -33.25 24.37 15.88
C GLY A 215 -32.25 25.18 15.08
N SER A 216 -32.46 26.50 15.05
CA SER A 216 -31.45 27.49 14.65
C SER A 216 -30.25 27.41 15.59
N VAL A 217 -29.02 27.32 15.06
CA VAL A 217 -27.81 27.69 15.80
C VAL A 217 -26.81 28.38 14.87
N GLU A 218 -26.37 29.54 15.36
CA GLU A 218 -25.43 30.49 14.81
C GLU A 218 -23.98 29.97 14.68
N SER A 219 -23.28 30.67 13.80
CA SER A 219 -21.83 30.75 13.57
C SER A 219 -20.98 30.91 14.85
N PHE A 220 -19.74 30.38 14.86
CA PHE A 220 -18.49 31.11 15.20
C PHE A 220 -17.21 30.22 15.16
N ASP A 221 -16.30 30.61 14.25
CA ASP A 221 -14.83 30.71 14.25
C ASP A 221 -13.80 29.60 14.61
N PHE A 222 -12.66 29.76 13.93
CA PHE A 222 -11.57 28.85 13.56
C PHE A 222 -10.39 28.75 14.54
N HIS A 223 -9.68 27.59 14.54
CA HIS A 223 -8.20 27.39 14.47
C HIS A 223 -7.81 25.89 14.69
N PRO A 224 -6.59 25.47 14.28
CA PRO A 224 -6.21 24.95 12.97
C PRO A 224 -6.46 23.43 12.78
N VAL A 225 -6.90 23.06 11.57
CA VAL A 225 -7.28 21.71 11.16
C VAL A 225 -6.08 20.95 10.61
N GLY A 226 -5.79 19.78 11.19
CA GLY A 226 -5.03 18.71 10.52
C GLY A 226 -5.87 18.15 9.38
N GLY A 227 -5.25 17.98 8.22
CA GLY A 227 -5.90 17.68 6.95
C GLY A 227 -6.92 16.54 7.02
N HIS A 228 -8.19 16.92 6.87
CA HIS A 228 -9.28 16.02 6.47
C HIS A 228 -9.54 16.27 4.99
N MET A 229 -9.38 15.23 4.18
CA MET A 229 -9.88 15.22 2.82
C MET A 229 -11.41 15.09 2.85
N ASN A 230 -12.10 16.14 2.39
CA ASN A 230 -13.47 16.07 1.89
C ASN A 230 -13.44 16.81 0.56
N GLN A 231 -13.53 16.08 -0.56
CA GLN A 231 -13.69 16.67 -1.87
C GLN A 231 -15.18 16.87 -2.14
N ASN A 232 -15.56 18.10 -2.43
CA ASN A 232 -16.76 18.44 -3.19
C ASN A 232 -16.53 19.81 -3.81
N HIS A 233 -16.32 19.90 -5.12
CA HIS A 233 -16.75 21.06 -5.92
C HIS A 233 -16.86 20.72 -7.43
N PRO A 234 -17.75 21.42 -8.16
CA PRO A 234 -18.28 21.04 -9.48
C PRO A 234 -17.41 21.53 -10.66
N PRO A 235 -17.67 21.09 -11.91
CA PRO A 235 -16.79 21.39 -13.03
C PRO A 235 -17.05 22.79 -13.59
N ILE A 236 -15.99 23.59 -13.69
CA ILE A 236 -15.95 24.79 -14.54
C ILE A 236 -14.82 24.59 -15.53
N GLY A 237 -15.19 24.42 -16.80
CA GLY A 237 -14.24 24.40 -17.90
C GLY A 237 -13.73 25.80 -18.21
N HIS A 238 -12.42 25.93 -18.42
CA HIS A 238 -11.86 26.99 -19.25
C HIS A 238 -10.61 26.48 -19.96
N ALA A 239 -10.63 26.69 -21.27
CA ALA A 239 -9.57 26.40 -22.23
C ALA A 239 -8.34 27.29 -21.99
N ILE A 240 -7.15 26.74 -22.26
CA ILE A 240 -5.97 27.54 -22.57
C ILE A 240 -5.31 26.99 -23.83
N ASN A 241 -5.16 27.92 -24.78
CA ASN A 241 -4.44 27.83 -26.04
C ASN A 241 -2.98 27.42 -25.86
N GLY A 242 -2.51 26.55 -26.76
CA GLY A 242 -1.09 26.24 -26.93
C GLY A 242 -0.82 25.82 -28.36
N VAL A 243 -0.36 26.78 -29.16
CA VAL A 243 -0.01 26.72 -30.58
C VAL A 243 1.15 25.74 -30.82
N TYR A 244 0.98 24.76 -31.71
CA TYR A 244 2.04 24.27 -32.58
C TYR A 244 1.47 23.91 -33.96
N MET A 245 2.00 24.61 -34.96
CA MET A 245 1.83 24.39 -36.39
C MET A 245 2.50 23.08 -36.82
N ILE A 246 1.79 22.20 -37.55
CA ILE A 246 2.35 21.42 -38.68
C ILE A 246 1.24 21.27 -39.75
N GLU A 247 1.48 21.83 -40.93
CA GLU A 247 0.80 21.59 -42.21
C GLU A 247 0.71 20.09 -42.51
N GLY A 248 -0.33 19.49 -43.08
CA GLY A 248 -1.26 19.97 -44.08
C GLY A 248 -1.35 18.84 -45.12
N GLN A 249 -2.53 18.28 -45.36
CA GLN A 249 -2.93 17.73 -46.67
C GLN A 249 -4.44 17.50 -46.76
N ARG A 250 -4.92 17.74 -47.98
CA ARG A 250 -6.29 18.01 -48.45
C ARG A 250 -7.24 16.82 -48.24
N LYS A 251 -8.47 17.02 -47.76
CA LYS A 251 -9.72 17.22 -48.53
C LYS A 251 -9.82 16.34 -49.79
N GLU A 252 -10.77 15.40 -49.79
CA GLU A 252 -11.97 15.49 -50.62
C GLU A 252 -13.00 14.43 -50.23
N SER A 253 -14.22 14.68 -50.66
CA SER A 253 -15.48 14.28 -50.04
C SER A 253 -16.46 13.81 -51.11
N VAL A 254 -17.41 12.96 -50.70
CA VAL A 254 -18.74 12.74 -51.32
C VAL A 254 -18.78 11.95 -52.64
N ALA A 255 -19.44 10.79 -52.59
CA ALA A 255 -20.54 10.46 -53.52
C ALA A 255 -21.36 9.26 -53.01
N THR A 256 -22.61 9.56 -52.70
CA THR A 256 -23.76 8.67 -52.53
C THR A 256 -24.12 8.02 -53.88
N ILE A 257 -24.62 6.77 -53.91
CA ILE A 257 -25.82 6.34 -54.66
C ILE A 257 -26.23 4.93 -54.22
N SER A 258 -27.54 4.83 -53.97
CA SER A 258 -28.39 3.72 -53.56
C SER A 258 -28.71 2.76 -54.72
N THR A 259 -29.06 1.48 -54.45
CA THR A 259 -30.38 0.89 -54.80
C THR A 259 -30.56 -0.60 -54.41
N GLN A 260 -31.56 -0.84 -53.54
CA GLN A 260 -32.65 -1.86 -53.53
C GLN A 260 -32.31 -3.37 -53.44
N SER A 261 -32.62 -4.08 -52.33
CA SER A 261 -33.90 -4.60 -51.77
C SER A 261 -34.09 -6.10 -52.10
N THR A 262 -34.26 -7.03 -51.15
CA THR A 262 -35.54 -7.49 -50.55
C THR A 262 -35.17 -8.60 -49.53
N GLY A 263 -35.56 -8.54 -48.25
CA GLY A 263 -36.84 -8.99 -47.70
C GLY A 263 -36.64 -9.50 -46.24
N PRO A 264 -37.71 -9.58 -45.42
CA PRO A 264 -37.64 -9.31 -43.98
C PRO A 264 -37.85 -10.55 -43.08
N LEU A 265 -37.52 -10.45 -41.78
CA LEU A 265 -38.43 -10.72 -40.64
C LEU A 265 -37.71 -10.78 -39.28
N SER A 266 -38.45 -10.32 -38.27
CA SER A 266 -38.29 -10.54 -36.82
C SER A 266 -37.44 -9.55 -36.02
N SER A 267 -38.05 -8.41 -35.78
CA SER A 267 -37.83 -7.50 -34.66
C SER A 267 -38.32 -8.09 -33.32
N SER A 268 -37.54 -7.92 -32.26
CA SER A 268 -38.04 -7.66 -30.91
C SER A 268 -37.03 -6.83 -30.11
N PRO A 269 -37.51 -5.99 -29.17
CA PRO A 269 -37.03 -4.62 -29.03
C PRO A 269 -35.98 -4.44 -27.96
N ALA A 270 -35.03 -3.56 -28.26
CA ALA A 270 -34.20 -2.88 -27.28
C ALA A 270 -35.05 -1.85 -26.53
N SER A 271 -35.40 -2.15 -25.28
CA SER A 271 -35.83 -1.14 -24.30
C SER A 271 -35.52 -1.63 -22.88
N SER A 272 -34.25 -1.51 -22.50
CA SER A 272 -33.90 -1.27 -21.10
C SER A 272 -33.23 0.11 -21.11
N MET A 273 -33.97 1.10 -20.62
CA MET A 273 -33.39 2.35 -20.13
C MET A 273 -33.00 2.14 -18.67
N ASP A 274 -32.20 1.11 -18.41
CA ASP A 274 -31.46 1.12 -17.16
C ASP A 274 -30.34 2.16 -17.36
N PRO A 275 -30.18 3.13 -16.44
CA PRO A 275 -28.97 3.94 -16.43
C PRO A 275 -27.78 2.96 -16.45
N PRO A 276 -26.68 3.26 -17.17
CA PRO A 276 -25.51 2.41 -17.14
C PRO A 276 -25.16 2.18 -15.67
N HIS A 277 -25.44 0.97 -15.17
CA HIS A 277 -24.97 0.58 -13.85
C HIS A 277 -23.48 0.79 -13.91
N ASP A 278 -22.97 1.73 -13.10
CA ASP A 278 -21.54 1.97 -12.99
C ASP A 278 -20.90 0.61 -12.69
N LEU A 279 -20.26 0.03 -13.71
CA LEU A 279 -19.62 -1.27 -13.58
C LEU A 279 -18.53 -1.10 -12.52
N ALA A 280 -18.56 -1.93 -11.49
CA ALA A 280 -17.54 -1.92 -10.45
C ALA A 280 -16.16 -1.99 -11.10
N ASP A 281 -15.33 -0.97 -10.88
CA ASP A 281 -13.98 -0.87 -11.44
C ASP A 281 -13.00 -1.51 -10.46
N ILE A 282 -13.09 -2.83 -10.29
CA ILE A 282 -12.23 -3.60 -9.38
C ILE A 282 -10.95 -3.97 -10.11
N HIS A 283 -9.83 -3.49 -9.59
CA HIS A 283 -8.50 -3.76 -10.12
C HIS A 283 -7.45 -3.52 -9.03
N GLY A 284 -6.21 -3.90 -9.32
CA GLY A 284 -5.09 -3.50 -8.48
C GLY A 284 -4.99 -4.25 -7.15
N LEU A 285 -4.16 -3.75 -6.25
CA LEU A 285 -4.05 -4.25 -4.88
C LEU A 285 -5.33 -4.01 -4.09
N ARG A 286 -6.00 -2.87 -4.32
CA ARG A 286 -7.29 -2.51 -3.70
C ARG A 286 -8.42 -3.47 -4.06
N GLY A 287 -8.35 -4.11 -5.23
CA GLY A 287 -9.35 -5.07 -5.70
C GLY A 287 -9.19 -6.50 -5.21
N ILE A 288 -8.13 -6.82 -4.46
CA ILE A 288 -7.85 -8.18 -3.99
C ILE A 288 -8.65 -8.45 -2.72
N SER A 289 -9.48 -9.50 -2.71
CA SER A 289 -10.27 -9.84 -1.52
C SER A 289 -9.42 -10.30 -0.33
N TYR A 290 -8.37 -11.10 -0.58
CA TYR A 290 -7.48 -11.61 0.48
C TYR A 290 -6.01 -11.39 0.14
N ILE A 291 -5.33 -10.63 0.99
CA ILE A 291 -3.88 -10.45 0.97
C ILE A 291 -3.32 -11.14 2.22
N VAL A 292 -2.51 -12.18 2.02
CA VAL A 292 -1.99 -13.02 3.11
C VAL A 292 -0.51 -12.72 3.31
N LEU A 293 -0.17 -12.26 4.50
CA LEU A 293 1.14 -11.73 4.89
C LEU A 293 1.57 -12.35 6.24
N SER A 294 1.44 -13.67 6.35
CA SER A 294 1.84 -14.40 7.56
C SER A 294 3.33 -14.69 7.56
N ASP A 295 4.00 -14.51 8.69
CA ASP A 295 5.44 -14.78 8.85
C ASP A 295 6.31 -14.13 7.76
N ILE A 296 6.12 -12.83 7.52
CA ILE A 296 6.83 -12.10 6.47
C ILE A 296 8.08 -11.36 6.96
N ASN A 297 8.59 -11.74 8.14
CA ASN A 297 9.65 -11.03 8.85
C ASN A 297 9.30 -9.56 9.18
N ALA A 298 8.01 -9.25 9.31
CA ALA A 298 7.51 -7.93 9.67
C ALA A 298 7.79 -7.56 11.14
N THR A 299 8.16 -6.32 11.40
CA THR A 299 8.26 -5.76 12.77
C THR A 299 7.11 -4.78 13.06
N ASP A 300 7.15 -4.10 14.20
CA ASP A 300 6.21 -3.03 14.51
C ASP A 300 6.16 -1.94 13.43
N LEU A 301 7.27 -1.67 12.72
CA LEU A 301 7.28 -0.67 11.66
C LEU A 301 6.43 -1.10 10.45
N ALA A 302 6.52 -2.38 10.03
CA ALA A 302 5.59 -2.94 9.05
C ALA A 302 4.13 -2.81 9.52
N ALA A 303 3.86 -3.02 10.81
CA ALA A 303 2.52 -2.86 11.38
C ALA A 303 2.01 -1.41 11.26
N VAL A 304 2.88 -0.40 11.36
CA VAL A 304 2.52 1.00 11.08
C VAL A 304 2.06 1.17 9.64
N TRP A 305 2.82 0.67 8.66
CA TRP A 305 2.45 0.78 7.24
C TRP A 305 1.16 0.03 6.91
N LEU A 306 1.02 -1.20 7.40
CA LEU A 306 -0.19 -2.01 7.25
C LEU A 306 -1.41 -1.35 7.89
N SER A 307 -1.24 -0.67 9.03
CA SER A 307 -2.34 0.03 9.68
C SER A 307 -2.97 1.11 8.78
N TYR A 308 -2.22 1.68 7.82
CA TYR A 308 -2.79 2.61 6.83
C TYR A 308 -3.56 1.88 5.73
N ILE A 309 -3.04 0.74 5.25
CA ILE A 309 -3.72 -0.11 4.27
C ILE A 309 -5.05 -0.62 4.86
N ILE A 310 -5.02 -1.18 6.08
CA ILE A 310 -6.20 -1.74 6.77
C ILE A 310 -7.34 -0.72 6.84
N THR A 311 -7.05 0.53 7.19
CA THR A 311 -8.10 1.56 7.32
C THR A 311 -8.80 1.91 6.00
N ALA A 312 -8.16 1.63 4.87
CA ALA A 312 -8.62 2.00 3.53
C ALA A 312 -8.98 0.79 2.65
N HIS A 313 -8.71 -0.44 3.09
CA HIS A 313 -8.93 -1.64 2.29
C HIS A 313 -10.38 -2.13 2.37
N PRO A 314 -11.07 -2.25 1.22
CA PRO A 314 -12.43 -2.78 1.18
C PRO A 314 -12.53 -4.18 1.78
N LEU A 315 -13.70 -4.49 2.32
CA LEU A 315 -13.94 -5.80 2.90
C LEU A 315 -14.14 -6.86 1.81
N PRO A 316 -13.77 -8.13 2.06
CA PRO A 316 -14.07 -9.21 1.14
C PRO A 316 -15.56 -9.29 0.77
N SER A 317 -16.45 -9.03 1.73
CA SER A 317 -17.90 -9.00 1.50
C SER A 317 -18.36 -7.90 0.54
N GLU A 318 -17.59 -6.82 0.40
CA GLU A 318 -17.85 -5.72 -0.53
C GLU A 318 -17.28 -6.04 -1.91
N LEU A 319 -16.11 -6.69 -2.00
CA LEU A 319 -15.44 -6.99 -3.26
C LEU A 319 -16.03 -8.22 -3.97
N GLN A 320 -16.29 -9.30 -3.23
CA GLN A 320 -16.66 -10.60 -3.80
C GLN A 320 -17.91 -10.58 -4.71
N PRO A 321 -19.00 -9.84 -4.40
CA PRO A 321 -20.21 -9.80 -5.25
C PRO A 321 -19.95 -9.27 -6.65
N HIS A 322 -18.94 -8.43 -6.83
CA HIS A 322 -18.61 -7.79 -8.09
C HIS A 322 -17.54 -8.54 -8.90
N LEU A 323 -16.92 -9.57 -8.30
CA LEU A 323 -15.93 -10.41 -8.97
C LEU A 323 -16.60 -11.60 -9.69
N PRO A 324 -16.04 -12.13 -10.80
CA PRO A 324 -16.64 -13.22 -11.56
C PRO A 324 -16.95 -14.45 -10.68
N PRO A 325 -18.07 -15.17 -10.92
CA PRO A 325 -18.48 -16.30 -10.10
C PRO A 325 -17.35 -17.31 -9.85
N LEU A 326 -17.19 -17.68 -8.59
CA LEU A 326 -16.19 -18.64 -8.16
C LEU A 326 -16.71 -20.05 -8.40
N LYS A 327 -15.94 -20.88 -9.11
CA LYS A 327 -16.25 -22.30 -9.30
C LYS A 327 -15.95 -23.05 -8.00
N GLU A 328 -16.77 -24.04 -7.67
CA GLU A 328 -16.47 -24.95 -6.57
C GLU A 328 -15.18 -25.73 -6.82
N GLY A 329 -14.32 -25.82 -5.80
CA GLY A 329 -13.03 -26.47 -5.91
C GLY A 329 -12.11 -26.21 -4.70
N PRO A 330 -10.84 -26.67 -4.77
CA PRO A 330 -9.87 -26.46 -3.69
C PRO A 330 -9.61 -24.99 -3.36
N PHE A 331 -9.59 -24.12 -4.37
CA PHE A 331 -9.44 -22.68 -4.17
C PHE A 331 -10.65 -22.08 -3.44
N ALA A 332 -11.88 -22.40 -3.87
CA ALA A 332 -13.09 -21.98 -3.16
C ALA A 332 -13.15 -22.49 -1.71
N ALA A 333 -12.71 -23.72 -1.47
CA ALA A 333 -12.57 -24.26 -0.11
C ALA A 333 -11.54 -23.48 0.72
N THR A 334 -10.47 -22.97 0.10
CA THR A 334 -9.47 -22.12 0.77
C THR A 334 -10.06 -20.78 1.16
N LEU A 335 -10.79 -20.11 0.26
CA LEU A 335 -11.46 -18.84 0.59
C LEU A 335 -12.47 -18.99 1.73
N ARG A 336 -13.23 -20.10 1.75
CA ARG A 336 -14.14 -20.41 2.88
C ARG A 336 -13.44 -20.57 4.21
N LYS A 337 -12.20 -21.08 4.22
CA LYS A 337 -11.41 -21.14 5.46
C LYS A 337 -11.13 -19.72 5.96
N TYR A 338 -10.81 -18.80 5.06
CA TYR A 338 -10.62 -17.39 5.42
C TYR A 338 -11.91 -16.74 5.89
N ASP A 339 -13.05 -17.03 5.27
CA ASP A 339 -14.35 -16.55 5.74
C ASP A 339 -14.72 -17.09 7.14
N ALA A 340 -14.26 -18.30 7.45
CA ALA A 340 -14.45 -18.92 8.76
C ALA A 340 -13.46 -18.45 9.83
N LEU A 341 -12.36 -17.77 9.45
CA LEU A 341 -11.41 -17.24 10.42
C LEU A 341 -12.04 -16.09 11.20
N PRO A 342 -12.04 -16.15 12.54
CA PRO A 342 -12.56 -15.05 13.35
C PRO A 342 -11.72 -13.80 13.08
N ASN A 343 -12.39 -12.69 12.75
CA ASN A 343 -11.77 -11.40 12.42
C ASN A 343 -10.97 -11.37 11.10
N CYS A 344 -11.13 -12.33 10.19
CA CYS A 344 -10.58 -12.21 8.85
C CYS A 344 -11.38 -11.18 8.05
N ARG A 345 -10.70 -10.11 7.63
CA ARG A 345 -11.31 -8.96 6.96
C ARG A 345 -10.50 -8.51 5.75
N GLY A 346 -9.97 -9.49 5.03
CA GLY A 346 -9.22 -9.36 3.78
C GLY A 346 -7.70 -9.32 3.94
N ILE A 347 -7.17 -8.66 4.97
CA ILE A 347 -5.71 -8.65 5.22
C ILE A 347 -5.40 -9.61 6.37
N ILE A 348 -4.65 -10.68 6.08
CA ILE A 348 -4.31 -11.73 7.04
C ILE A 348 -2.84 -11.54 7.47
N LEU A 349 -2.63 -11.28 8.76
CA LEU A 349 -1.34 -10.90 9.36
C LEU A 349 -0.89 -11.84 10.48
N THR A 350 -1.46 -13.03 10.55
CA THR A 350 -1.16 -14.01 11.60
C THR A 350 0.31 -14.44 11.58
N GLU A 351 0.84 -14.89 12.71
CA GLU A 351 2.17 -15.54 12.75
C GLU A 351 3.35 -14.62 12.39
N ASN A 352 3.31 -13.33 12.72
CA ASN A 352 4.46 -12.43 12.60
C ASN A 352 5.15 -12.24 13.96
N PRO A 353 6.08 -13.11 14.38
CA PRO A 353 6.60 -13.14 15.76
C PRO A 353 7.43 -11.91 16.17
N ARG A 354 7.86 -11.09 15.20
CA ARG A 354 8.61 -9.86 15.43
C ARG A 354 7.72 -8.62 15.54
N VAL A 355 6.41 -8.75 15.28
CA VAL A 355 5.43 -7.73 15.63
C VAL A 355 5.17 -7.87 17.13
N THR A 356 5.51 -6.84 17.89
CA THR A 356 5.28 -6.83 19.33
C THR A 356 3.82 -6.50 19.63
N HIS A 357 3.44 -6.60 20.91
CA HIS A 357 2.12 -6.16 21.37
C HIS A 357 1.79 -4.69 21.00
N VAL A 358 2.81 -3.82 20.82
CA VAL A 358 2.56 -2.44 20.38
C VAL A 358 2.14 -2.40 18.91
N GLY A 359 2.78 -3.18 18.04
CA GLY A 359 2.38 -3.36 16.65
C GLY A 359 1.01 -4.01 16.52
N GLU A 360 0.75 -5.10 17.25
CA GLU A 360 -0.57 -5.76 17.28
C GLU A 360 -1.68 -4.80 17.70
N ARG A 361 -1.41 -3.96 18.70
CA ARG A 361 -2.34 -2.91 19.13
C ARG A 361 -2.64 -1.91 18.00
N ALA A 362 -1.62 -1.48 17.24
CA ALA A 362 -1.82 -0.58 16.11
C ALA A 362 -2.71 -1.20 15.03
N LEU A 363 -2.51 -2.49 14.72
CA LEU A 363 -3.34 -3.22 13.76
C LEU A 363 -4.79 -3.35 14.25
N LYS A 364 -5.00 -3.69 15.53
CA LYS A 364 -6.33 -3.76 16.14
C LYS A 364 -7.06 -2.40 16.18
N GLU A 365 -6.35 -1.33 16.50
CA GLU A 365 -6.88 0.03 16.48
C GLU A 365 -7.21 0.47 15.03
N ALA A 366 -6.44 0.04 14.04
CA ALA A 366 -6.74 0.27 12.62
C ALA A 366 -7.99 -0.47 12.13
N GLU A 367 -8.18 -1.72 12.55
CA GLU A 367 -9.41 -2.47 12.29
C GLU A 367 -10.64 -1.79 12.89
N SER A 368 -10.50 -1.32 14.14
CA SER A 368 -11.57 -0.59 14.83
C SER A 368 -11.93 0.71 14.10
N ARG A 369 -10.93 1.42 13.54
CA ARG A 369 -11.15 2.61 12.70
C ARG A 369 -11.86 2.30 11.39
N ARG A 370 -11.56 1.16 10.77
CA ARG A 370 -12.29 0.73 9.56
C ARG A 370 -13.78 0.54 9.87
N ASP A 371 -14.13 -0.02 11.03
CA ASP A 371 -15.53 -0.17 11.46
C ASP A 371 -16.25 1.17 11.64
N GLU A 372 -15.55 2.17 12.18
CA GLU A 372 -16.09 3.53 12.34
C GLU A 372 -16.41 4.17 10.98
N ASN A 373 -15.57 3.93 9.96
CA ASN A 373 -15.76 4.46 8.61
C ASN A 373 -16.91 3.76 7.87
N VAL A 374 -17.11 2.46 8.10
CA VAL A 374 -18.19 1.67 7.47
C VAL A 374 -19.56 1.92 8.13
N ALA A 375 -19.58 2.45 9.36
CA ALA A 375 -20.83 2.75 10.05
C ALA A 375 -21.70 3.71 9.20
N PRO A 376 -22.93 3.32 8.81
CA PRO A 376 -23.78 4.15 7.97
C PRO A 376 -23.97 5.54 8.57
N PHE A 377 -23.98 6.58 7.73
CA PHE A 377 -24.24 7.96 8.14
C PHE A 377 -25.52 8.08 9.00
N GLU A 378 -26.55 7.25 8.76
CA GLU A 378 -27.75 7.15 9.60
C GLU A 378 -27.50 6.57 10.99
N ALA A 379 -26.55 5.64 11.17
CA ALA A 379 -26.18 5.12 12.47
C ALA A 379 -25.42 6.18 13.29
N LEU A 380 -24.66 7.06 12.63
CA LEU A 380 -24.04 8.21 13.31
C LEU A 380 -25.07 9.26 13.72
N LEU A 381 -26.16 9.44 12.96
CA LEU A 381 -27.28 10.33 13.31
C LEU A 381 -28.22 9.74 14.37
N ARG A 382 -28.58 8.45 14.28
CA ARG A 382 -29.48 7.79 15.26
C ARG A 382 -28.85 7.63 16.64
N ASN A 383 -27.52 7.49 16.73
CA ASN A 383 -26.83 7.30 18.02
C ASN A 383 -26.65 8.59 18.85
N GLY A 384 -27.21 9.73 18.39
CA GLY A 384 -27.52 10.87 19.25
C GLY A 384 -28.55 10.53 20.35
N GLN A 385 -29.32 9.45 20.18
CA GLN A 385 -30.21 8.90 21.21
C GLN A 385 -29.93 7.39 21.38
N GLY A 386 -29.61 7.01 22.62
CA GLY A 386 -28.90 5.77 22.92
C GLY A 386 -29.66 4.48 22.61
N ARG A 387 -29.00 3.57 21.90
CA ARG A 387 -28.85 2.13 22.22
C ARG A 387 -28.02 1.48 21.12
N ARG A 388 -26.71 1.33 21.32
CA ARG A 388 -25.94 0.37 20.54
C ARG A 388 -26.10 -1.01 21.16
N ARG A 389 -26.50 -1.97 20.32
CA ARG A 389 -26.44 -3.41 20.58
C ARG A 389 -24.98 -3.81 20.71
N SER A 390 -24.62 -4.34 21.86
CA SER A 390 -23.36 -5.02 22.11
C SER A 390 -23.33 -6.31 21.28
N SER A 391 -22.34 -6.48 20.40
CA SER A 391 -21.91 -7.81 19.97
C SER A 391 -21.08 -8.39 21.10
N ALA A 392 -21.61 -9.46 21.69
CA ALA A 392 -21.06 -10.14 22.85
C ALA A 392 -19.73 -10.82 22.51
N ILE A 393 -18.71 -10.46 23.28
CA ILE A 393 -17.56 -11.30 23.60
C ILE A 393 -18.12 -12.50 24.37
N SER A 394 -17.97 -13.71 23.84
CA SER A 394 -18.31 -14.94 24.55
C SER A 394 -17.02 -15.60 25.03
N ASP A 395 -16.61 -15.26 26.24
CA ASP A 395 -15.71 -16.09 27.03
C ASP A 395 -16.54 -17.20 27.67
N THR A 396 -16.37 -18.45 27.23
CA THR A 396 -16.90 -19.64 27.91
C THR A 396 -15.77 -20.34 28.64
N LEU A 397 -15.72 -20.17 29.97
CA LEU A 397 -15.15 -21.14 30.90
C LEU A 397 -16.30 -21.87 31.62
N PRO A 398 -16.16 -23.16 31.94
CA PRO A 398 -17.24 -23.94 32.51
C PRO A 398 -17.38 -23.71 34.03
N GLU A 399 -18.64 -23.75 34.44
CA GLU A 399 -19.13 -23.61 35.81
C GLU A 399 -18.65 -24.72 36.75
N ASP A 400 -18.54 -24.37 38.04
CA ASP A 400 -18.95 -25.25 39.12
C ASP A 400 -19.47 -24.42 40.32
N GLY A 401 -20.69 -24.73 40.77
CA GLY A 401 -20.97 -24.92 42.19
C GLY A 401 -21.44 -23.74 43.07
N LEU A 402 -22.76 -23.48 43.03
CA LEU A 402 -23.69 -23.45 44.18
C LEU A 402 -23.64 -22.36 45.31
N HIS A 403 -24.85 -21.81 45.56
CA HIS A 403 -25.46 -21.30 46.80
C HIS A 403 -25.23 -19.83 47.27
N GLN A 404 -26.30 -19.02 47.21
CA GLN A 404 -27.01 -18.34 48.35
C GLN A 404 -27.76 -17.09 47.82
N ARG A 405 -29.10 -17.09 47.81
CA ARG A 405 -30.05 -16.67 48.87
C ARG A 405 -30.14 -15.15 49.09
N ASP A 406 -31.37 -14.66 48.86
CA ASP A 406 -32.11 -13.62 49.59
C ASP A 406 -31.48 -12.24 49.75
N SER A 407 -32.10 -11.22 49.14
CA SER A 407 -33.20 -10.47 49.76
C SER A 407 -33.39 -9.07 49.17
N ASN A 408 -34.67 -8.71 49.07
CA ASN A 408 -35.22 -7.39 48.83
C ASN A 408 -34.47 -6.26 49.57
N ARG A 409 -34.11 -5.20 48.83
CA ARG A 409 -34.17 -3.85 49.38
C ARG A 409 -34.55 -2.82 48.33
N ARG A 410 -35.82 -2.38 48.43
CA ARG A 410 -36.30 -1.09 47.94
C ARG A 410 -35.30 0.00 48.35
N ASN A 411 -34.87 0.81 47.39
CA ASN A 411 -34.54 2.20 47.63
C ASN A 411 -34.93 3.00 46.38
N SER A 412 -36.06 3.69 46.51
CA SER A 412 -36.43 4.85 45.72
C SER A 412 -35.52 6.02 46.12
N VAL A 413 -34.57 6.42 45.29
CA VAL A 413 -33.85 7.68 45.47
C VAL A 413 -33.47 8.25 44.10
N GLN A 414 -34.08 9.40 43.80
CA GLN A 414 -33.57 10.51 42.99
C GLN A 414 -33.28 10.25 41.51
N ASP A 415 -34.31 10.54 40.73
CA ASP A 415 -34.20 11.33 39.50
C ASP A 415 -33.58 12.70 39.84
N GLU A 416 -32.24 12.80 39.84
CA GLU A 416 -31.51 14.07 39.88
C GLU A 416 -30.39 14.09 38.84
N GLY A 417 -30.50 15.06 37.92
CA GLY A 417 -29.36 15.79 37.37
C GLY A 417 -28.33 14.97 36.57
N HIS A 418 -28.68 14.55 35.35
CA HIS A 418 -27.67 14.27 34.32
C HIS A 418 -26.97 15.55 33.89
N GLY A 419 -26.04 16.01 34.72
CA GLY A 419 -25.23 17.19 34.50
C GLY A 419 -24.26 17.05 33.31
N PRO A 420 -23.72 18.17 32.80
CA PRO A 420 -22.79 18.25 31.66
C PRO A 420 -21.44 17.51 31.84
N GLN A 421 -21.21 16.87 33.00
CA GLN A 421 -19.98 16.15 33.33
C GLN A 421 -19.89 14.78 32.62
N THR A 422 -21.02 14.06 32.45
CA THR A 422 -21.06 12.79 31.70
C THR A 422 -20.84 13.01 30.21
N ALA A 423 -21.32 14.12 29.65
CA ALA A 423 -21.07 14.52 28.27
C ALA A 423 -19.59 14.88 28.03
N LYS A 424 -18.94 15.57 28.98
CA LYS A 424 -17.49 15.88 28.91
C LYS A 424 -16.63 14.61 28.99
N ASN A 425 -16.93 13.69 29.91
CA ASN A 425 -16.20 12.42 30.02
C ASN A 425 -16.38 11.55 28.77
N ARG A 426 -17.58 11.56 28.19
CA ARG A 426 -17.88 10.84 26.94
C ARG A 426 -17.19 11.46 25.73
N ARG A 427 -17.11 12.80 25.65
CA ARG A 427 -16.35 13.51 24.60
C ARG A 427 -14.85 13.25 24.72
N ALA A 428 -14.31 13.19 25.95
CA ALA A 428 -12.92 12.85 26.21
C ALA A 428 -12.58 11.41 25.81
N LEU A 429 -13.45 10.44 26.12
CA LEU A 429 -13.32 9.04 25.69
C LEU A 429 -13.32 8.88 24.16
N LEU A 430 -14.28 9.51 23.48
CA LEU A 430 -14.34 9.50 22.02
C LEU A 430 -13.11 10.18 21.39
N GLN A 431 -12.60 11.23 22.02
CA GLN A 431 -11.39 11.90 21.58
C GLN A 431 -10.15 11.03 21.82
N GLU A 432 -10.10 10.28 22.91
CA GLU A 432 -9.04 9.34 23.22
C GLU A 432 -8.99 8.17 22.21
N GLU A 433 -10.14 7.61 21.84
CA GLU A 433 -10.26 6.59 20.79
C GLU A 433 -9.87 7.14 19.40
N ARG A 434 -10.23 8.39 19.10
CA ARG A 434 -9.83 9.06 17.84
C ARG A 434 -8.34 9.36 17.74
N TYR A 435 -7.60 9.41 18.84
CA TYR A 435 -6.15 9.62 18.82
C TYR A 435 -5.34 8.38 19.20
N SER A 436 -5.97 7.29 19.62
CA SER A 436 -5.29 6.06 20.06
C SER A 436 -4.33 5.53 18.98
N LEU A 437 -4.83 5.29 17.77
CA LEU A 437 -4.03 4.79 16.64
C LEU A 437 -2.86 5.71 16.31
N SER A 438 -3.09 7.03 16.29
CA SER A 438 -2.05 8.01 15.99
C SER A 438 -0.96 8.03 17.07
N ARG A 439 -1.32 7.86 18.35
CA ARG A 439 -0.35 7.73 19.46
C ARG A 439 0.43 6.42 19.36
N THR A 440 -0.23 5.31 19.06
CA THR A 440 0.42 4.01 18.90
C THR A 440 1.42 4.03 17.74
N ARG A 441 1.01 4.57 16.58
CA ARG A 441 1.92 4.82 15.44
C ARG A 441 3.09 5.71 15.84
N ALA A 442 2.84 6.82 16.53
CA ALA A 442 3.90 7.74 16.96
C ALA A 442 4.92 7.08 17.88
N LYS A 443 4.47 6.20 18.78
CA LYS A 443 5.33 5.40 19.67
C LYS A 443 6.20 4.43 18.89
N ILE A 444 5.62 3.68 17.95
CA ILE A 444 6.37 2.74 17.10
C ILE A 444 7.41 3.50 16.27
N GLN A 445 7.03 4.62 15.65
CA GLN A 445 7.94 5.45 14.86
C GLN A 445 9.14 5.93 15.67
N LEU A 446 8.91 6.37 16.92
CA LEU A 446 10.00 6.80 17.80
C LEU A 446 10.95 5.65 18.15
N ASN A 447 10.41 4.46 18.43
CA ASN A 447 11.22 3.27 18.68
C ASN A 447 12.03 2.86 17.45
N ALA A 448 11.42 2.87 16.26
CA ALA A 448 12.12 2.56 15.02
C ALA A 448 13.27 3.55 14.72
N LEU A 449 13.03 4.85 14.94
CA LEU A 449 14.08 5.87 14.83
C LEU A 449 15.19 5.68 15.87
N ARG A 450 14.86 5.23 17.08
CA ARG A 450 15.87 4.92 18.11
C ARG A 450 16.76 3.73 17.71
N GLU A 451 16.18 2.70 17.12
CA GLU A 451 16.89 1.45 16.81
C GLU A 451 17.67 1.49 15.50
N LYS A 452 17.08 2.08 14.45
CA LYS A 452 17.60 2.04 13.07
C LYS A 452 17.87 3.44 12.48
N GLY A 453 17.64 4.50 13.25
CA GLY A 453 17.74 5.87 12.77
C GLY A 453 16.74 6.16 11.64
N VAL A 454 17.09 7.15 10.80
CA VAL A 454 16.26 7.55 9.65
C VAL A 454 16.23 6.48 8.55
N GLN A 455 17.16 5.54 8.57
CA GLN A 455 17.25 4.42 7.62
C GLN A 455 16.21 3.33 7.88
N ALA A 456 15.43 3.45 8.96
CA ALA A 456 14.30 2.57 9.22
C ALA A 456 13.25 2.59 8.10
N SER A 457 13.13 3.72 7.38
CA SER A 457 12.13 3.92 6.32
C SER A 457 12.74 4.67 5.14
N LEU A 458 12.35 4.26 3.92
CA LEU A 458 12.78 4.92 2.68
C LEU A 458 12.34 6.38 2.67
N LEU A 459 11.09 6.65 3.07
CA LEU A 459 10.56 8.01 3.15
C LEU A 459 11.34 8.87 4.14
N TRP A 460 11.65 8.35 5.33
CA TRP A 460 12.32 9.12 6.38
C TRP A 460 13.76 9.48 5.99
N ALA A 461 14.51 8.51 5.47
CA ALA A 461 15.85 8.73 4.95
C ALA A 461 15.84 9.81 3.84
N ARG A 462 14.87 9.72 2.92
CA ARG A 462 14.70 10.67 1.81
C ARG A 462 14.36 12.07 2.29
N VAL A 463 13.36 12.20 3.15
CA VAL A 463 12.92 13.48 3.73
C VAL A 463 14.09 14.15 4.48
N MET A 464 14.83 13.40 5.29
CA MET A 464 15.95 13.96 6.05
C MET A 464 17.11 14.39 5.15
N ARG A 465 17.41 13.63 4.09
CA ARG A 465 18.39 14.04 3.07
C ARG A 465 18.00 15.36 2.41
N MET A 466 16.73 15.51 2.02
CA MET A 466 16.22 16.74 1.41
C MET A 466 16.24 17.92 2.37
N VAL A 467 15.92 17.71 3.65
CA VAL A 467 16.02 18.74 4.69
C VAL A 467 17.47 19.21 4.85
N VAL A 468 18.43 18.30 4.87
CA VAL A 468 19.86 18.62 5.04
C VAL A 468 20.41 19.37 3.82
N VAL A 469 20.10 18.92 2.60
CA VAL A 469 20.46 19.64 1.37
C VAL A 469 19.83 21.03 1.37
N SER A 470 18.55 21.14 1.75
CA SER A 470 17.85 22.42 1.77
C SER A 470 18.49 23.41 2.75
N ARG A 471 18.90 22.94 3.93
CA ARG A 471 19.62 23.75 4.91
C ARG A 471 21.03 24.13 4.44
N ALA A 472 21.75 23.21 3.81
CA ALA A 472 23.10 23.50 3.29
C ALA A 472 23.08 24.67 2.30
N ILE A 473 22.11 24.67 1.38
CA ILE A 473 21.94 25.74 0.40
C ILE A 473 21.60 27.07 1.09
N LEU A 474 20.70 27.07 2.07
CA LEU A 474 20.33 28.30 2.80
C LEU A 474 21.47 28.92 3.61
N LEU A 475 22.38 28.07 4.11
CA LEU A 475 23.49 28.47 4.96
C LEU A 475 24.77 28.77 4.18
N ASP A 476 24.72 28.73 2.84
CA ASP A 476 25.90 28.85 1.95
C ASP A 476 26.99 27.82 2.29
N TYR A 477 26.57 26.63 2.73
CA TYR A 477 27.50 25.63 3.20
C TYR A 477 28.25 25.01 2.01
N SER A 478 29.55 25.31 1.93
CA SER A 478 30.47 24.84 0.88
C SER A 478 31.30 23.62 1.29
N GLY A 479 31.09 23.08 2.50
CA GLY A 479 31.76 21.87 2.95
C GLY A 479 31.18 20.60 2.31
N PRO A 480 31.88 19.46 2.43
CA PRO A 480 31.33 18.19 1.99
C PRO A 480 30.04 17.89 2.77
N ILE A 481 28.97 17.54 2.06
CA ILE A 481 27.74 16.99 2.63
C ILE A 481 27.91 15.48 2.58
N THR A 482 28.41 14.89 3.66
CA THR A 482 28.47 13.44 3.81
C THR A 482 27.09 12.93 4.21
N ILE A 483 26.46 12.17 3.31
CA ILE A 483 25.13 11.58 3.51
C ILE A 483 25.24 10.09 3.91
N ASP A 484 26.47 9.56 3.98
CA ASP A 484 26.72 8.14 4.20
C ASP A 484 27.07 7.84 5.67
N GLY A 485 26.09 7.29 6.41
CA GLY A 485 26.28 6.64 7.71
C GLY A 485 25.46 7.25 8.85
N ASP A 486 24.39 6.55 9.25
CA ASP A 486 23.50 6.70 10.41
C ASP A 486 22.76 8.02 10.65
N GLU A 487 23.30 9.18 10.26
CA GLU A 487 22.57 10.45 10.23
C GLU A 487 23.14 11.42 9.19
N PRO A 488 22.30 12.10 8.39
CA PRO A 488 22.77 13.16 7.51
C PRO A 488 23.21 14.36 8.37
N THR A 489 24.52 14.47 8.61
CA THR A 489 25.11 15.52 9.45
C THR A 489 25.91 16.49 8.59
N LEU A 490 25.63 17.78 8.75
CA LEU A 490 26.49 18.83 8.20
C LEU A 490 27.72 18.96 9.08
N GLN A 491 28.89 18.51 8.61
CA GLN A 491 30.15 18.76 9.31
C GLN A 491 30.56 20.24 9.15
N LEU A 492 29.99 21.14 9.95
CA LEU A 492 30.48 22.51 10.02
C LEU A 492 31.94 22.50 10.50
N LYS A 493 32.89 22.57 9.57
CA LYS A 493 34.26 22.97 9.88
C LYS A 493 34.17 24.40 10.41
N SER A 494 34.35 24.57 11.71
CA SER A 494 34.54 25.88 12.32
C SER A 494 35.85 26.47 11.80
N SER A 495 35.81 27.08 10.62
CA SER A 495 36.89 27.94 10.13
C SER A 495 36.94 29.17 11.04
N GLY A 496 38.02 29.29 11.79
CA GLY A 496 38.16 30.23 12.92
C GLY A 496 37.89 31.70 12.58
N ARG A 497 37.14 32.34 13.50
CA ARG A 497 37.00 33.77 13.89
C ARG A 497 35.63 33.84 14.59
N VAL A 498 35.46 34.19 15.86
CA VAL A 498 36.09 35.19 16.73
C VAL A 498 36.07 34.68 18.17
N SER A 499 37.18 34.91 18.88
CA SER A 499 37.31 34.81 20.34
C SER A 499 36.41 35.83 21.02
N ILE A 500 35.52 35.38 21.91
CA ILE A 500 35.08 36.17 23.06
C ILE A 500 35.11 35.25 24.28
N ASP A 501 35.85 35.71 25.27
CA ASP A 501 36.13 35.05 26.54
C ASP A 501 34.87 34.62 27.30
N GLY A 502 34.96 33.43 27.90
CA GLY A 502 33.99 32.91 28.85
C GLY A 502 34.57 31.71 29.58
N ASN A 503 35.26 31.97 30.67
CA ASN A 503 35.85 31.01 31.61
C ASN A 503 35.10 29.67 31.72
N PHE A 504 35.77 28.58 31.37
CA PHE A 504 35.61 27.31 32.08
C PHE A 504 36.99 26.68 32.29
N LYS A 505 37.44 26.71 33.54
CA LYS A 505 38.62 25.99 34.03
C LYS A 505 38.30 24.50 34.09
N LEU A 506 39.08 23.66 33.43
CA LEU A 506 39.48 22.35 33.94
C LEU A 506 40.93 22.05 33.48
N THR A 507 41.79 21.75 34.44
CA THR A 507 43.17 21.24 34.32
C THR A 507 43.22 19.82 34.93
N PRO A 508 44.29 19.00 34.73
CA PRO A 508 44.61 18.27 33.51
C PRO A 508 45.04 16.80 33.82
N GLU A 509 45.71 16.15 32.84
CA GLU A 509 46.47 14.88 32.87
C GLU A 509 45.70 13.61 32.43
N ALA A 510 46.22 12.74 31.56
CA ALA A 510 47.61 12.40 31.25
C ALA A 510 47.87 12.07 29.75
N SER A 511 49.13 12.27 29.35
CA SER A 511 49.76 11.91 28.05
C SER A 511 50.20 10.41 28.03
N PRO A 512 50.76 9.85 26.93
CA PRO A 512 52.10 10.19 26.40
C PRO A 512 52.19 10.31 24.86
N THR A 513 52.87 11.31 24.29
CA THR A 513 54.31 11.38 23.93
C THR A 513 54.68 10.67 22.62
N VAL A 514 54.94 11.44 21.55
CA VAL A 514 56.10 11.23 20.65
C VAL A 514 56.59 12.61 20.17
N LYS A 515 57.86 12.91 20.44
CA LYS A 515 58.62 14.05 19.93
C LYS A 515 59.48 13.61 18.73
N GLY A 516 59.63 14.50 17.76
CA GLY A 516 60.67 14.46 16.71
C GLY A 516 60.59 15.75 15.89
N THR A 517 61.19 16.87 16.34
CA THR A 517 62.54 17.33 15.99
C THR A 517 62.75 17.53 14.49
N LEU A 518 62.63 18.76 13.98
CA LEU A 518 63.70 19.40 13.18
C LEU A 518 63.40 20.87 12.90
N LEU A 519 64.30 21.71 13.42
CA LEU A 519 64.35 23.15 13.25
C LEU A 519 65.45 23.46 12.21
N LYS A 520 65.24 24.56 11.48
CA LYS A 520 66.27 25.58 11.13
C LYS A 520 67.00 25.47 9.78
N LYS A 521 66.66 26.39 8.85
CA LYS A 521 67.56 27.42 8.27
C LYS A 521 66.75 28.32 7.32
N MET A 522 66.65 29.64 7.60
CA MET A 522 67.46 30.75 7.04
C MET A 522 67.16 30.98 5.53
N SER A 523 66.91 32.18 5.01
CA SER A 523 67.04 33.55 5.50
C SER A 523 66.52 34.54 4.44
N GLU A 524 66.08 35.71 4.91
CA GLU A 524 66.16 37.05 4.28
C GLU A 524 65.30 37.39 3.04
N ILE A 525 64.51 38.49 3.14
CA ILE A 525 64.84 39.79 2.52
C ILE A 525 63.89 40.91 3.04
N CYS A 526 64.54 41.98 3.52
CA CYS A 526 64.22 43.41 3.59
C CYS A 526 62.85 43.98 4.02
N LEU A 527 62.94 44.76 5.11
CA LEU A 527 62.07 45.88 5.47
C LEU A 527 62.40 47.12 4.64
N GLY A 528 61.36 47.81 4.17
CA GLY A 528 61.38 49.23 3.76
C GLY A 528 60.24 49.97 4.49
N PRO A 529 60.44 51.23 4.94
CA PRO A 529 59.49 51.92 5.81
C PRO A 529 58.53 52.85 5.04
N ALA A 530 57.45 53.25 5.74
CA ALA A 530 56.52 54.33 5.46
C ALA A 530 55.46 54.06 4.36
N ASP A 531 54.21 53.85 4.79
CA ASP A 531 53.27 54.98 4.89
C ASP A 531 51.98 54.57 5.59
N ILE A 532 51.57 55.41 6.54
CA ILE A 532 50.26 55.36 7.20
C ILE A 532 49.26 56.05 6.27
N PRO A 533 48.10 55.43 6.00
CA PRO A 533 46.89 56.20 6.01
C PRO A 533 45.91 55.64 7.03
N LYS A 534 45.67 56.45 8.06
CA LYS A 534 44.41 56.45 8.81
C LYS A 534 43.27 56.58 7.79
N ARG A 535 42.46 55.54 7.64
CA ARG A 535 41.11 55.69 7.12
C ARG A 535 40.13 54.88 7.96
N THR A 536 39.59 55.59 8.95
CA THR A 536 38.28 55.35 9.52
C THR A 536 37.25 55.36 8.39
N THR A 537 36.75 54.20 8.02
CA THR A 537 35.42 54.06 7.41
C THR A 537 34.83 52.76 7.91
N ALA A 538 33.77 52.89 8.69
CA ALA A 538 32.86 51.80 9.02
C ALA A 538 32.53 51.04 7.73
N SER A 539 33.05 49.82 7.64
CA SER A 539 32.53 48.83 6.70
C SER A 539 31.20 48.38 7.28
N THR A 540 30.15 49.12 6.95
CA THR A 540 28.79 48.59 6.96
C THR A 540 28.78 47.53 5.85
N GLU A 541 29.29 46.33 6.13
CA GLU A 541 29.00 45.18 5.26
C GLU A 541 27.47 45.13 5.15
N PRO A 542 26.88 45.26 3.96
CA PRO A 542 25.45 45.07 3.81
C PRO A 542 25.12 43.69 4.38
N PRO A 543 24.01 43.52 5.11
CA PRO A 543 23.65 42.23 5.66
C PRO A 543 23.69 41.25 4.50
N ARG A 544 24.63 40.30 4.55
CA ARG A 544 24.78 39.29 3.51
C ARG A 544 23.41 38.67 3.32
N LYS A 545 22.78 38.95 2.17
CA LYS A 545 21.55 38.26 1.79
C LYS A 545 21.93 36.78 1.80
N LEU A 546 21.42 36.05 2.78
CA LEU A 546 21.60 34.60 2.83
C LEU A 546 21.30 34.04 1.44
N PRO A 547 22.09 33.08 0.92
CA PRO A 547 21.68 32.36 -0.27
C PRO A 547 20.30 31.76 0.03
N GLY A 548 19.34 32.05 -0.84
CA GLY A 548 17.92 31.97 -0.48
C GLY A 548 17.04 32.93 -1.26
N GLY A 549 17.63 33.85 -2.03
CA GLY A 549 16.93 34.64 -3.05
C GLY A 549 16.58 33.87 -4.33
N LEU A 550 16.85 32.56 -4.38
CA LEU A 550 16.43 31.74 -5.52
C LEU A 550 14.89 31.67 -5.59
N PRO A 551 14.29 31.71 -6.79
CA PRO A 551 12.89 31.40 -7.01
C PRO A 551 12.53 30.02 -6.43
N VAL A 552 11.28 29.87 -5.98
CA VAL A 552 10.80 28.61 -5.37
C VAL A 552 10.89 27.45 -6.37
N GLU A 553 10.75 27.73 -7.66
CA GLU A 553 10.85 26.77 -8.75
C GLU A 553 12.24 26.16 -8.83
N ILE A 554 13.30 26.99 -8.74
CA ILE A 554 14.69 26.53 -8.75
C ILE A 554 14.99 25.72 -7.48
N TRP A 555 14.46 26.14 -6.33
CA TRP A 555 14.55 25.35 -5.10
C TRP A 555 13.92 23.97 -5.23
N MET A 556 12.73 23.91 -5.81
CA MET A 556 12.03 22.65 -6.05
C MET A 556 12.80 21.74 -7.00
N GLU A 557 13.39 22.29 -8.07
CA GLU A 557 14.27 21.52 -8.96
C GLU A 557 15.49 20.94 -8.22
N ILE A 558 16.16 21.75 -7.39
CA ILE A 558 17.30 21.28 -6.59
C ILE A 558 16.87 20.19 -5.59
N ILE A 559 15.72 20.37 -4.92
CA ILE A 559 15.17 19.38 -3.99
C ILE A 559 14.81 18.08 -4.72
N ILE A 560 14.24 18.16 -5.93
CA ILE A 560 13.94 16.99 -6.78
C ILE A 560 15.22 16.28 -7.21
N LEU A 561 16.28 17.03 -7.56
CA LEU A 561 17.58 16.45 -7.88
C LEU A 561 18.20 15.72 -6.67
N ALA A 562 18.01 16.25 -5.45
CA ALA A 562 18.42 15.58 -4.21
C ALA A 562 17.53 14.35 -3.86
N GLU A 563 16.35 14.26 -4.46
CA GLU A 563 15.42 13.13 -4.32
C GLU A 563 15.85 11.92 -5.17
N ASP A 564 16.93 12.01 -5.94
CA ASP A 564 17.36 11.02 -6.95
C ASP A 564 16.25 10.67 -7.98
N GLY A 565 15.18 11.47 -8.07
CA GLY A 565 14.09 11.32 -9.03
C GLY A 565 13.16 10.12 -8.81
N ASP A 566 13.20 9.45 -7.66
CA ASP A 566 12.39 8.25 -7.39
C ASP A 566 10.93 8.53 -7.03
N GLY A 567 10.57 9.81 -6.84
CA GLY A 567 9.22 10.27 -6.53
C GLY A 567 8.69 9.73 -5.20
N LEU A 568 9.56 9.50 -4.21
CA LEU A 568 9.15 9.07 -2.87
C LEU A 568 8.38 10.15 -2.11
N THR A 569 8.64 11.42 -2.37
CA THR A 569 7.97 12.55 -1.71
C THR A 569 6.97 13.23 -2.62
N THR A 570 5.88 13.73 -2.04
CA THR A 570 4.89 14.52 -2.78
C THR A 570 5.38 15.95 -3.00
N ARG A 571 4.76 16.68 -3.94
CA ARG A 571 5.03 18.11 -4.12
C ARG A 571 4.74 18.90 -2.83
N SER A 572 3.71 18.51 -2.09
CA SER A 572 3.33 19.12 -0.81
C SER A 572 4.41 18.90 0.24
N GLN A 573 4.90 17.67 0.42
CA GLN A 573 6.04 17.38 1.31
C GLN A 573 7.29 18.17 0.91
N ARG A 574 7.64 18.22 -0.38
CA ARG A 574 8.75 19.05 -0.87
C ARG A 574 8.58 20.53 -0.52
N LEU A 575 7.38 21.07 -0.69
CA LEU A 575 7.07 22.46 -0.37
C LEU A 575 7.15 22.72 1.15
N ASN A 576 6.68 21.78 1.97
CA ASN A 576 6.81 21.84 3.43
C ASN A 576 8.28 21.80 3.86
N ILE A 577 9.11 20.95 3.24
CA ILE A 577 10.56 20.92 3.48
C ILE A 577 11.18 22.27 3.13
N PHE A 578 10.85 22.84 1.98
CA PHE A 578 11.32 24.17 1.57
C PHE A 578 10.93 25.26 2.58
N HIS A 579 9.65 25.35 2.94
CA HIS A 579 9.17 26.35 3.91
C HIS A 579 9.78 26.18 5.28
N TRP A 580 9.91 24.93 5.75
CA TRP A 580 10.53 24.62 7.02
C TRP A 580 12.01 25.00 7.03
N ALA A 581 12.76 24.66 5.97
CA ALA A 581 14.17 24.98 5.86
C ALA A 581 14.39 26.51 5.87
N ARG A 582 13.57 27.27 5.14
CA ARG A 582 13.66 28.74 5.04
C ARG A 582 13.28 29.47 6.33
N SER A 583 12.53 28.83 7.21
CA SER A 583 12.00 29.47 8.42
C SER A 583 13.10 29.71 9.45
N ARG A 584 13.39 31.00 9.74
CA ARG A 584 14.32 31.39 10.82
C ARG A 584 13.85 30.90 12.19
N THR A 585 12.54 30.89 12.45
CA THR A 585 12.00 30.35 13.70
C THR A 585 12.20 28.85 13.79
N ALA A 586 12.13 28.11 12.68
CA ALA A 586 12.44 26.68 12.68
C ALA A 586 13.92 26.40 13.00
N ILE A 587 14.84 27.30 12.60
CA ILE A 587 16.26 27.23 12.96
C ILE A 587 16.45 27.52 14.45
N SER A 588 15.90 28.64 14.95
CA SER A 588 15.99 29.02 16.36
C SER A 588 15.42 27.93 17.27
N ASN A 589 14.21 27.43 16.98
CA ASN A 589 13.61 26.35 17.75
C ASN A 589 14.44 25.07 17.65
N GLY A 590 15.10 24.81 16.51
CA GLY A 590 16.02 23.68 16.37
C GLY A 590 17.19 23.72 17.35
N LEU A 591 17.71 24.92 17.64
CA LEU A 591 18.78 25.10 18.63
C LEU A 591 18.29 24.84 20.06
N GLU A 592 17.04 25.19 20.38
CA GLU A 592 16.44 24.93 21.69
C GLU A 592 16.30 23.43 21.98
N TYR A 593 16.15 22.60 20.95
CA TYR A 593 15.99 21.15 21.08
C TYR A 593 17.29 20.37 21.01
N LEU A 594 18.46 21.02 20.99
CA LEU A 594 19.76 20.33 20.99
C LEU A 594 19.97 19.44 22.23
N ALA A 595 19.24 19.69 23.32
CA ALA A 595 19.26 18.87 24.53
C ALA A 595 18.38 17.61 24.43
N GLU A 596 17.50 17.50 23.42
CA GLU A 596 16.67 16.31 23.21
C GLU A 596 17.49 15.17 22.59
N SER A 597 17.00 13.93 22.73
CA SER A 597 17.64 12.80 22.05
C SER A 597 17.52 12.91 20.53
N THR A 598 18.53 12.41 19.83
CA THR A 598 18.65 12.44 18.38
C THR A 598 17.40 11.91 17.67
N GLU A 599 16.84 10.78 18.13
CA GLU A 599 15.63 10.21 17.55
C GLU A 599 14.40 11.11 17.72
N THR A 600 14.32 11.86 18.84
CA THR A 600 13.23 12.80 19.11
C THR A 600 13.34 14.02 18.19
N GLN A 601 14.56 14.52 18.01
CA GLN A 601 14.85 15.61 17.08
C GLN A 601 14.50 15.21 15.64
N ALA A 602 14.99 14.05 15.17
CA ALA A 602 14.71 13.52 13.83
C ALA A 602 13.20 13.36 13.62
N ARG A 603 12.50 12.70 14.55
CA ARG A 603 11.04 12.52 14.47
C ARG A 603 10.31 13.86 14.36
N ARG A 604 10.71 14.86 15.15
CA ARG A 604 10.09 16.19 15.14
C ARG A 604 10.30 16.91 13.81
N VAL A 605 11.51 16.84 13.25
CA VAL A 605 11.81 17.43 11.94
C VAL A 605 10.95 16.77 10.86
N ILE A 606 10.98 15.44 10.79
CA ILE A 606 10.20 14.65 9.82
C ILE A 606 8.69 14.95 9.97
N ALA A 607 8.18 15.02 11.21
CA ALA A 607 6.78 15.36 11.47
C ALA A 607 6.38 16.75 10.98
N LYS A 608 7.24 17.76 11.20
CA LYS A 608 6.96 19.16 10.81
C LYS A 608 6.86 19.36 9.31
N VAL A 609 7.44 18.45 8.52
CA VAL A 609 7.38 18.50 7.06
C VAL A 609 6.41 17.46 6.47
N ASN A 610 5.56 16.86 7.31
CA ASN A 610 4.65 15.77 6.94
C ASN A 610 5.34 14.54 6.32
N GLY A 611 6.57 14.26 6.73
CA GLY A 611 7.38 13.15 6.20
C GLY A 611 7.25 11.83 6.97
N LEU A 612 6.38 11.73 7.98
CA LEU A 612 6.26 10.52 8.81
C LEU A 612 5.48 9.40 8.11
N ALA A 613 4.67 9.74 7.11
CA ALA A 613 3.91 8.83 6.28
C ALA A 613 3.76 9.42 4.87
N TYR A 614 3.48 8.57 3.89
CA TYR A 614 3.16 9.03 2.53
C TYR A 614 1.87 9.85 2.56
N GLU A 615 1.91 11.04 1.94
CA GLU A 615 0.70 11.81 1.67
C GLU A 615 -0.01 11.17 0.47
N VAL A 616 -1.20 10.63 0.71
CA VAL A 616 -2.08 10.02 -0.29
C VAL A 616 -3.04 11.08 -0.82
#